data_AF-A0A3Q9S7E7-F1
#
_entry.id   AF-A0A3Q9S7E7-F1
#
_cell.length_a   1.000
_cell.length_b   1.000
_cell.length_c   1.000
_cell.angle_alpha   90.00
_cell.angle_beta   90.00
_cell.angle_gamma   90.00
#
_symmetry.space_group_name_H-M   'P 1'
#
loop_
_entity.id
_entity.type
_entity.pdbx_description
1 polymer ?
#
loop_
_entity_poly.entity_id
_entity_poly.type
_entity_poly.pdbx_seq_one_letter_code
_entity_poly.pdbx_strand_id
1 'polypeptide(L)'
;MSNIIIPASKSLTVTNKSPKENINSNHIKVGYHQKFKYISYLFFDISSIPPNAKILSAKLVLFKTNNFYKDNKELVIYQLDDYFSSYTTYNNRPKVNKDIKENFSPFTSKISVTVDVTKFVLLWIKSKSICTGLMLAGDSNCSLSSFGSSISSDSYIIPFIDIKYKVYCISCCDGEATIREVNVTGTVAPESKYMSILNVEVKRHKSNKVGNYYIADEYDNSSGVTPLKIDKNYKVVIIPKERKGDTEKVNLYGSYKEDKKT
;
A
#
# COMPACT_ATOMS: atom_id res chain seq x y z
N MET A 1 4.55 -11.00 10.32
CA MET A 1 4.57 -9.55 10.66
C MET A 1 5.88 -9.04 10.12
N SER A 2 5.83 -8.04 9.26
CA SER A 2 7.00 -7.63 8.47
C SER A 2 7.47 -6.26 8.91
N ASN A 3 8.75 -5.99 8.67
CA ASN A 3 9.39 -4.73 8.99
C ASN A 3 10.07 -4.18 7.74
N ILE A 4 10.05 -2.87 7.55
CA ILE A 4 10.82 -2.20 6.51
C ILE A 4 11.41 -0.90 7.06
N ILE A 5 12.68 -0.66 6.73
CA ILE A 5 13.39 0.57 7.06
C ILE A 5 13.46 1.43 5.80
N ILE A 6 12.99 2.67 5.90
CA ILE A 6 13.00 3.63 4.81
C ILE A 6 13.91 4.80 5.22
N PRO A 7 15.15 4.87 4.70
CA PRO A 7 16.04 6.00 4.97
C PRO A 7 15.50 7.29 4.33
N ALA A 8 15.84 8.42 4.93
CA ALA A 8 15.60 9.73 4.33
C ALA A 8 16.43 9.83 3.05
N SER A 9 15.78 10.05 1.91
CA SER A 9 16.46 10.17 0.62
C SER A 9 16.84 11.62 0.29
N LYS A 10 16.22 12.60 0.95
CA LYS A 10 16.60 14.03 0.89
C LYS A 10 16.46 14.70 2.24
N SER A 11 17.28 15.72 2.44
CA SER A 11 17.22 16.58 3.62
C SER A 11 17.85 17.94 3.32
N LEU A 12 17.35 19.00 3.93
CA LEU A 12 18.03 20.30 3.96
C LEU A 12 17.60 21.11 5.18
N THR A 13 18.41 22.11 5.55
CA THR A 13 18.07 23.09 6.57
C THR A 13 17.98 24.49 5.95
N VAL A 14 16.99 25.28 6.37
CA VAL A 14 16.89 26.71 6.04
C VAL A 14 16.95 27.55 7.30
N THR A 15 17.44 28.78 7.19
CA THR A 15 17.54 29.70 8.32
C THR A 15 17.31 31.15 7.91
N ASN A 16 16.71 31.94 8.80
CA ASN A 16 16.61 33.39 8.62
C ASN A 16 17.97 34.11 8.77
N LYS A 17 19.04 33.41 9.17
CA LYS A 17 20.41 33.94 9.14
C LYS A 17 20.91 34.19 7.71
N SER A 18 20.57 33.29 6.79
CA SER A 18 20.89 33.34 5.36
C SER A 18 19.61 33.05 4.57
N PRO A 19 18.67 34.01 4.49
CA PRO A 19 17.30 33.73 4.08
C PRO A 19 17.12 33.34 2.61
N LYS A 20 18.13 33.61 1.78
CA LYS A 20 18.18 33.29 0.34
C LYS A 20 18.96 32.00 0.03
N GLU A 21 19.45 31.31 1.04
CA GLU A 21 20.26 30.10 0.90
C GLU A 21 19.65 28.95 1.70
N ASN A 22 20.15 27.73 1.44
CA ASN A 22 19.95 26.58 2.32
C ASN A 22 21.29 26.00 2.76
N ILE A 23 21.20 25.13 3.76
CA ILE A 23 22.29 24.33 4.28
C ILE A 23 21.97 22.88 3.91
N ASN A 24 22.71 22.34 2.95
CA ASN A 24 22.69 20.92 2.61
C ASN A 24 24.05 20.34 2.97
N SER A 25 24.16 19.77 4.18
CA SER A 25 25.42 19.29 4.77
C SER A 25 25.21 17.96 5.48
N ASN A 26 26.30 17.36 5.99
CA ASN A 26 26.27 16.10 6.76
C ASN A 26 25.27 16.07 7.92
N HIS A 27 24.87 17.25 8.43
CA HIS A 27 23.92 17.40 9.53
C HIS A 27 22.79 18.36 9.18
N ILE A 28 21.60 18.07 9.70
CA ILE A 28 20.47 19.00 9.74
C ILE A 28 20.45 19.73 11.09
N LYS A 29 19.90 20.94 11.11
CA LYS A 29 19.80 21.78 12.31
C LYS A 29 18.37 22.27 12.54
N VAL A 30 17.89 22.19 13.78
CA VAL A 30 16.51 22.53 14.13
C VAL A 30 16.48 23.29 15.45
N GLY A 31 15.67 24.35 15.52
CA GLY A 31 15.52 25.17 16.73
C GLY A 31 16.15 26.55 16.55
N TYR A 32 16.57 27.16 17.66
CA TYR A 32 17.08 28.54 17.66
C TYR A 32 18.52 28.62 18.16
N HIS A 33 19.32 29.40 17.46
CA HIS A 33 20.62 29.85 17.93
C HIS A 33 20.63 31.37 17.92
N GLN A 34 20.67 31.97 19.11
CA GLN A 34 20.41 33.40 19.31
C GLN A 34 19.06 33.79 18.68
N LYS A 35 19.00 34.84 17.86
CA LYS A 35 17.79 35.28 17.15
C LYS A 35 17.47 34.49 15.87
N PHE A 36 18.32 33.52 15.51
CA PHE A 36 18.20 32.82 14.23
C PHE A 36 17.47 31.49 14.38
N LYS A 37 16.43 31.31 13.57
CA LYS A 37 15.63 30.09 13.47
C LYS A 37 16.23 29.16 12.43
N TYR A 38 16.27 27.87 12.73
CA TYR A 38 16.65 26.79 11.84
C TYR A 38 15.50 25.81 11.71
N ILE A 39 15.12 25.52 10.47
CA ILE A 39 14.05 24.59 10.10
C ILE A 39 14.66 23.54 9.18
N SER A 40 14.39 22.27 9.42
CA SER A 40 14.89 21.20 8.55
C SER A 40 13.76 20.43 7.89
N TYR A 41 14.05 19.88 6.73
CA TYR A 41 13.14 19.06 5.96
C TYR A 41 13.75 17.69 5.73
N LEU A 42 12.91 16.66 5.72
CA LEU A 42 13.24 15.28 5.38
C LEU A 42 12.25 14.77 4.35
N PHE A 43 12.69 13.94 3.41
CA PHE A 43 11.83 13.26 2.44
C PHE A 43 12.12 11.77 2.43
N PHE A 44 11.07 10.95 2.33
CA PHE A 44 11.16 9.49 2.37
C PHE A 44 10.49 8.89 1.13
N ASP A 45 11.21 8.08 0.38
CA ASP A 45 10.60 7.32 -0.72
C ASP A 45 9.87 6.09 -0.15
N ILE A 46 8.54 6.12 -0.21
CA ILE A 46 7.68 5.05 0.32
C ILE A 46 7.29 4.00 -0.73
N SER A 47 7.84 4.06 -1.93
CA SER A 47 7.54 3.11 -3.02
C SER A 47 7.85 1.65 -2.64
N SER A 48 8.72 1.44 -1.67
CA SER A 48 9.06 0.12 -1.13
C SER A 48 7.98 -0.47 -0.22
N ILE A 49 6.98 0.31 0.22
CA ILE A 49 5.85 -0.21 1.01
C ILE A 49 4.91 -0.97 0.06
N PRO A 50 4.60 -2.26 0.34
CA PRO A 50 3.68 -3.02 -0.50
C PRO A 50 2.30 -2.34 -0.60
N PRO A 51 1.67 -2.31 -1.79
CA PRO A 51 0.38 -1.63 -1.99
C PRO A 51 -0.76 -2.12 -1.07
N ASN A 52 -0.67 -3.37 -0.61
CA ASN A 52 -1.61 -4.05 0.28
C ASN A 52 -1.11 -4.16 1.73
N ALA A 53 -0.10 -3.37 2.09
CA ALA A 53 0.39 -3.28 3.46
C ALA A 53 -0.62 -2.54 4.35
N LYS A 54 -1.04 -3.20 5.42
CA LYS A 54 -1.67 -2.54 6.56
C LYS A 54 -0.57 -2.12 7.54
N ILE A 55 -0.37 -0.81 7.67
CA ILE A 55 0.58 -0.26 8.64
C ILE A 55 0.07 -0.51 10.06
N LEU A 56 0.95 -1.02 10.91
CA LEU A 56 0.68 -1.25 12.33
C LEU A 56 1.31 -0.15 13.18
N SER A 57 2.54 0.24 12.86
CA SER A 57 3.25 1.35 13.50
C SER A 57 4.34 1.87 12.56
N ALA A 58 4.65 3.16 12.65
CA ALA A 58 5.81 3.75 12.00
C ALA A 58 6.56 4.65 12.99
N LYS A 59 7.89 4.55 13.02
CA LYS A 59 8.75 5.31 13.94
C LYS A 59 9.86 6.01 13.18
N LEU A 60 9.90 7.33 13.26
CA LEU A 60 11.03 8.12 12.76
C LEU A 60 12.16 8.05 13.77
N VAL A 61 13.36 7.71 13.32
CA VAL A 61 14.59 7.69 14.11
C VAL A 61 15.51 8.81 13.63
N LEU A 62 15.88 9.70 14.54
CA LEU A 62 16.81 10.82 14.32
C LEU A 62 18.07 10.61 15.17
N PHE A 63 19.24 10.55 14.54
CA PHE A 63 20.51 10.39 15.25
C PHE A 63 21.08 11.74 15.63
N LYS A 64 21.33 11.93 16.93
CA LYS A 64 21.86 13.18 17.48
C LYS A 64 23.34 13.30 17.20
N THR A 65 23.77 14.51 16.88
CA THR A 65 25.19 14.85 16.69
C THR A 65 25.69 15.85 17.73
N ASN A 66 24.79 16.37 18.58
CA ASN A 66 25.11 17.25 19.68
C ASN A 66 24.10 17.15 20.84
N ASN A 67 24.30 17.96 21.88
CA ASN A 67 23.37 18.20 22.98
C ASN A 67 22.95 16.92 23.75
N PHE A 68 23.91 16.09 24.14
CA PHE A 68 23.67 14.84 24.88
C PHE A 68 23.36 15.07 26.37
N TYR A 69 22.34 15.87 26.65
CA TYR A 69 21.83 16.18 27.98
C TYR A 69 20.30 16.15 27.98
N LYS A 70 19.69 16.05 29.16
CA LYS A 70 18.23 16.06 29.32
C LYS A 70 17.72 17.49 29.42
N ASP A 71 16.68 17.83 28.66
CA ASP A 71 15.92 19.09 28.74
C ASP A 71 14.48 18.81 28.30
N ASN A 72 13.52 19.59 28.81
CA ASN A 72 12.09 19.39 28.59
C ASN A 72 11.58 20.15 27.36
N LYS A 73 12.45 20.86 26.65
CA LYS A 73 12.11 21.55 25.41
C LYS A 73 11.73 20.55 24.32
N GLU A 74 10.75 20.91 23.52
CA GLU A 74 10.24 20.07 22.43
C GLU A 74 10.53 20.68 21.06
N LEU A 75 10.62 19.80 20.08
CA LEU A 75 10.52 20.13 18.67
C LEU A 75 9.23 19.55 18.11
N VAL A 76 8.82 20.07 16.95
CA VAL A 76 7.59 19.68 16.28
C VAL A 76 7.92 19.18 14.89
N ILE A 77 7.29 18.06 14.52
CA ILE A 77 7.25 17.53 13.17
C ILE A 77 5.93 17.93 12.53
N TYR A 78 5.97 18.45 11.31
CA TYR A 78 4.78 18.73 10.49
C TYR A 78 4.85 17.94 9.18
N GLN A 79 3.68 17.57 8.66
CA GLN A 79 3.59 17.03 7.31
C GLN A 79 3.80 18.14 6.27
N LEU A 80 4.55 17.86 5.20
CA LEU A 80 4.62 18.73 4.04
C LEU A 80 3.45 18.47 3.09
N ASP A 81 2.85 19.55 2.61
CA ASP A 81 1.85 19.53 1.52
C ASP A 81 2.51 19.76 0.15
N ASP A 82 3.76 20.24 0.13
CA ASP A 82 4.49 20.61 -1.07
C ASP A 82 5.92 20.06 -1.05
N TYR A 83 6.52 19.90 -2.23
CA TYR A 83 7.85 19.35 -2.41
C TYR A 83 8.95 20.37 -2.01
N PHE A 84 10.14 19.88 -1.67
CA PHE A 84 11.32 20.73 -1.45
C PHE A 84 12.50 20.28 -2.32
N SER A 85 13.36 21.23 -2.68
CA SER A 85 14.50 20.98 -3.58
C SER A 85 15.72 21.79 -3.16
N SER A 86 16.80 21.72 -3.94
CA SER A 86 17.98 22.56 -3.78
C SER A 86 17.70 24.07 -3.88
N TYR A 87 16.52 24.47 -4.36
CA TYR A 87 16.08 25.86 -4.44
C TYR A 87 15.21 26.31 -3.26
N THR A 88 14.91 25.41 -2.32
CA THR A 88 14.22 25.77 -1.09
C THR A 88 15.15 26.58 -0.19
N THR A 89 14.65 27.70 0.32
CA THR A 89 15.32 28.68 1.18
C THR A 89 14.36 29.12 2.28
N TYR A 90 14.79 29.99 3.19
CA TYR A 90 13.89 30.48 4.23
C TYR A 90 12.73 31.33 3.67
N ASN A 91 12.98 32.03 2.54
CA ASN A 91 11.99 32.92 1.92
C ASN A 91 10.96 32.19 1.04
N ASN A 92 11.26 30.97 0.58
CA ASN A 92 10.38 30.16 -0.30
C ASN A 92 10.22 28.73 0.25
N ARG A 93 9.71 28.64 1.47
CA ARG A 93 9.52 27.35 2.17
C ARG A 93 8.35 26.57 1.57
N PRO A 94 8.42 25.22 1.55
CA PRO A 94 7.29 24.39 1.18
C PRO A 94 6.11 24.61 2.14
N LYS A 95 4.90 24.44 1.61
CA LYS A 95 3.68 24.49 2.41
C LYS A 95 3.64 23.31 3.38
N VAL A 96 3.17 23.57 4.60
CA VAL A 96 3.04 22.56 5.66
C VAL A 96 1.60 22.44 6.12
N ASN A 97 1.19 21.22 6.44
CA ASN A 97 -0.08 20.96 7.10
C ASN A 97 0.09 21.17 8.61
N LYS A 98 -0.54 22.20 9.15
CA LYS A 98 -0.42 22.54 10.58
C LYS A 98 -1.29 21.66 11.49
N ASP A 99 -2.27 20.96 10.93
CA ASP A 99 -3.20 20.09 11.65
C ASP A 99 -2.61 18.68 11.85
N ILE A 100 -1.61 18.32 11.03
CA ILE A 100 -0.88 17.06 11.13
C ILE A 100 0.51 17.34 11.66
N LYS A 101 0.65 17.26 12.97
CA LYS A 101 1.90 17.49 13.69
C LYS A 101 2.08 16.51 14.85
N GLU A 102 3.33 16.29 15.23
CA GLU A 102 3.71 15.56 16.45
C GLU A 102 4.88 16.26 17.14
N ASN A 103 4.80 16.33 18.47
CA ASN A 103 5.88 16.88 19.29
C ASN A 103 6.86 15.77 19.68
N PHE A 104 8.12 16.13 19.91
CA PHE A 104 9.12 15.22 20.44
C PHE A 104 10.19 15.96 21.22
N SER A 105 10.78 15.31 22.23
CA SER A 105 11.84 15.89 23.06
C SER A 105 13.22 15.52 22.49
N PRO A 106 13.93 16.44 21.80
CA PRO A 106 15.21 16.10 21.20
C PRO A 106 16.37 16.05 22.21
N PHE A 107 16.20 16.65 23.40
CA PHE A 107 17.25 16.79 24.41
C PHE A 107 17.22 15.63 25.38
N THR A 108 17.95 14.58 25.00
CA THR A 108 18.18 13.38 25.79
C THR A 108 19.66 13.03 25.77
N SER A 109 20.12 12.25 26.76
CA SER A 109 21.46 11.66 26.79
C SER A 109 21.64 10.49 25.81
N LYS A 110 20.57 10.03 25.15
CA LYS A 110 20.62 8.97 24.14
C LYS A 110 21.24 9.48 22.83
N ILE A 111 21.83 8.57 22.05
CA ILE A 111 22.40 8.88 20.72
C ILE A 111 21.34 9.12 19.64
N SER A 112 20.10 8.69 19.88
CA SER A 112 18.99 8.87 18.95
C SER A 112 17.70 9.22 19.66
N VAL A 113 16.81 9.83 18.88
CA VAL A 113 15.45 10.18 19.28
C VAL A 113 14.50 9.44 18.36
N THR A 114 13.42 8.92 18.93
CA THR A 114 12.41 8.16 18.19
C THR A 114 11.07 8.83 18.35
N VAL A 115 10.38 9.08 17.24
CA VAL A 115 9.08 9.75 17.20
C VAL A 115 8.07 8.84 16.51
N ASP A 116 6.89 8.68 17.10
CA ASP A 116 5.80 7.96 16.43
C ASP A 116 5.30 8.81 15.26
N VAL A 117 5.39 8.25 14.06
CA VAL A 117 4.93 8.89 12.82
C VAL A 117 3.88 8.06 12.09
N THR A 118 3.21 7.15 12.81
CA THR A 118 2.20 6.24 12.25
C THR A 118 1.11 6.99 11.51
N LYS A 119 0.63 8.11 12.07
CA LYS A 119 -0.40 8.96 11.45
C LYS A 119 0.05 9.53 10.10
N PHE A 120 1.29 10.00 9.98
CA PHE A 120 1.84 10.56 8.74
C PHE A 120 1.90 9.48 7.65
N VAL A 121 2.48 8.31 7.97
CA VAL A 121 2.61 7.21 7.01
C VAL A 121 1.25 6.68 6.55
N LEU A 122 0.29 6.55 7.46
CA LEU A 122 -1.08 6.16 7.10
C LEU A 122 -1.72 7.15 6.12
N LEU A 123 -1.51 8.45 6.33
CA LEU A 123 -2.00 9.47 5.42
C LEU A 123 -1.32 9.40 4.05
N TRP A 124 0.00 9.26 4.01
CA TRP A 124 0.74 9.14 2.75
C TRP A 124 0.23 8.00 1.88
N ILE A 125 -0.02 6.84 2.47
CA ILE A 125 -0.54 5.65 1.78
C ILE A 125 -2.00 5.87 1.35
N LYS A 126 -2.85 6.43 2.23
CA LYS A 126 -4.28 6.61 1.96
C LYS A 126 -4.55 7.66 0.88
N SER A 127 -3.84 8.79 0.92
CA SER A 127 -4.06 9.90 -0.02
C SER A 127 -3.28 9.75 -1.32
N LYS A 128 -2.42 8.73 -1.44
CA LYS A 128 -1.39 8.65 -2.49
C LYS A 128 -0.61 9.97 -2.58
N SER A 129 -0.22 10.51 -1.42
CA SER A 129 0.41 11.83 -1.32
C SER A 129 1.64 11.89 -2.22
N ILE A 130 1.72 12.91 -3.07
CA ILE A 130 2.90 13.16 -3.91
C ILE A 130 4.09 13.59 -3.04
N CYS A 131 3.82 14.17 -1.85
CA CYS A 131 4.84 14.57 -0.90
C CYS A 131 4.76 13.73 0.38
N THR A 132 5.82 12.95 0.61
CA THR A 132 6.11 12.16 1.81
C THR A 132 7.18 12.84 2.66
N GLY A 133 7.11 14.17 2.68
CA GLY A 133 8.07 15.02 3.37
C GLY A 133 7.61 15.40 4.77
N LEU A 134 8.59 15.64 5.64
CA LEU A 134 8.41 16.14 6.99
C LEU A 134 9.19 17.44 7.18
N MET A 135 8.60 18.40 7.91
CA MET A 135 9.31 19.58 8.42
C MET A 135 9.56 19.41 9.92
N LEU A 136 10.79 19.64 10.35
CA LEU A 136 11.20 19.72 11.75
C LEU A 136 11.41 21.19 12.11
N ALA A 137 10.74 21.65 13.16
CA ALA A 137 10.84 23.04 13.63
C ALA A 137 10.78 23.11 15.16
N GLY A 138 11.41 24.14 15.73
CA GLY A 138 11.26 24.51 17.14
C GLY A 138 10.50 25.83 17.31
N ASP A 139 10.03 26.06 18.52
CA ASP A 139 9.66 27.38 19.01
C ASP A 139 10.90 28.20 19.40
N SER A 140 10.73 29.48 19.72
CA SER A 140 11.82 30.38 20.09
C SER A 140 12.55 30.01 21.37
N ASN A 141 11.96 29.17 22.21
CA ASN A 141 12.54 28.74 23.48
C ASN A 141 13.41 27.49 23.30
N CYS A 142 13.24 26.78 22.16
CA CYS A 142 13.95 25.57 21.83
C CYS A 142 15.37 25.85 21.31
N SER A 143 16.37 25.40 22.07
CA SER A 143 17.78 25.52 21.70
C SER A 143 18.09 24.80 20.38
N LEU A 144 19.14 25.23 19.68
CA LEU A 144 19.54 24.58 18.44
C LEU A 144 20.00 23.14 18.68
N SER A 145 19.31 22.18 18.06
CA SER A 145 19.68 20.76 18.02
C SER A 145 20.17 20.37 16.62
N SER A 146 21.02 19.35 16.54
CA SER A 146 21.54 18.83 15.28
C SER A 146 21.43 17.31 15.20
N PHE A 147 21.10 16.84 14.00
CA PHE A 147 20.96 15.43 13.68
C PHE A 147 21.71 15.09 12.41
N GLY A 148 22.00 13.81 12.18
CA GLY A 148 22.47 13.34 10.88
C GLY A 148 21.50 13.69 9.74
N SER A 149 22.03 13.81 8.53
CA SER A 149 21.28 14.18 7.33
C SER A 149 21.16 12.99 6.36
N SER A 150 20.36 13.14 5.31
CA SER A 150 20.26 12.15 4.21
C SER A 150 21.55 11.99 3.40
N ILE A 151 22.42 13.01 3.41
CA ILE A 151 23.69 13.01 2.67
C ILE A 151 24.89 12.80 3.60
N SER A 152 24.65 12.28 4.81
CA SER A 152 25.72 12.09 5.76
C SER A 152 26.73 11.09 5.24
N SER A 153 28.01 11.46 5.27
CA SER A 153 29.12 10.54 4.96
C SER A 153 29.17 9.32 5.88
N ASP A 154 28.69 9.45 7.12
CA ASP A 154 28.45 8.33 8.01
C ASP A 154 27.02 7.80 7.81
N SER A 155 26.91 6.65 7.14
CA SER A 155 25.61 6.03 6.86
C SER A 155 24.84 5.61 8.12
N TYR A 156 25.51 5.42 9.26
CA TYR A 156 24.85 5.00 10.51
C TYR A 156 24.02 6.10 11.14
N ILE A 157 24.21 7.36 10.76
CA ILE A 157 23.46 8.50 11.30
C ILE A 157 22.40 9.06 10.33
N ILE A 158 22.18 8.40 9.18
CA ILE A 158 21.12 8.77 8.25
C ILE A 158 19.74 8.53 8.92
N PRO A 159 18.87 9.55 9.03
CA PRO A 159 17.53 9.38 9.55
C PRO A 159 16.72 8.35 8.77
N PHE A 160 15.87 7.58 9.45
CA PHE A 160 15.00 6.61 8.77
C PHE A 160 13.65 6.45 9.47
N ILE A 161 12.67 5.91 8.75
CA ILE A 161 11.41 5.46 9.31
C ILE A 161 11.42 3.92 9.38
N ASP A 162 11.22 3.39 10.59
CA ASP A 162 11.00 1.97 10.86
C ASP A 162 9.49 1.67 10.82
N ILE A 163 9.05 0.89 9.84
CA ILE A 163 7.63 0.62 9.58
C ILE A 163 7.35 -0.87 9.82
N LYS A 164 6.46 -1.12 10.78
CA LYS A 164 5.88 -2.44 11.01
C LYS A 164 4.55 -2.55 10.29
N TYR A 165 4.39 -3.61 9.51
CA TYR A 165 3.18 -3.81 8.71
C TYR A 165 2.80 -5.29 8.59
N LYS A 166 1.57 -5.52 8.14
CA LYS A 166 1.09 -6.82 7.67
C LYS A 166 0.69 -6.68 6.21
N VAL A 167 1.24 -7.54 5.37
CA VAL A 167 0.74 -7.70 4.00
C VAL A 167 -0.53 -8.52 4.08
N TYR A 168 -1.64 -7.94 3.67
CA TYR A 168 -2.86 -8.71 3.46
C TYR A 168 -2.90 -9.11 2.01
N CYS A 169 -2.74 -10.39 1.76
CA CYS A 169 -2.79 -10.89 0.41
C CYS A 169 -4.18 -10.62 -0.18
N ILE A 170 -4.27 -9.69 -1.12
CA ILE A 170 -5.50 -9.41 -1.86
C ILE A 170 -5.82 -10.58 -2.82
N SER A 171 -4.79 -11.37 -3.16
CA SER A 171 -4.80 -12.40 -4.21
C SER A 171 -4.15 -13.75 -3.85
N CYS A 172 -3.93 -14.10 -2.57
CA CYS A 172 -3.41 -15.44 -2.21
C CYS A 172 -4.37 -16.60 -2.53
N CYS A 173 -5.47 -16.32 -3.25
CA CYS A 173 -6.40 -17.32 -3.75
C CYS A 173 -6.47 -17.34 -5.29
N ASP A 174 -5.75 -16.45 -6.00
CA ASP A 174 -5.89 -16.31 -7.46
C ASP A 174 -5.03 -17.33 -8.24
N GLY A 175 -4.19 -18.12 -7.55
CA GLY A 175 -3.40 -19.20 -8.15
C GLY A 175 -3.91 -20.62 -7.87
N GLU A 176 -4.90 -20.78 -6.99
CA GLU A 176 -5.50 -22.08 -6.71
C GLU A 176 -6.91 -22.16 -7.29
N ALA A 177 -7.25 -23.31 -7.88
CA ALA A 177 -8.57 -23.60 -8.40
C ALA A 177 -9.27 -24.66 -7.54
N THR A 178 -10.60 -24.57 -7.46
CA THR A 178 -11.42 -25.75 -7.13
C THR A 178 -11.84 -26.41 -8.44
N ILE A 179 -11.68 -27.73 -8.54
CA ILE A 179 -12.28 -28.52 -9.62
C ILE A 179 -13.62 -29.03 -9.10
N ARG A 180 -14.71 -28.61 -9.76
CA ARG A 180 -16.05 -29.10 -9.51
C ARG A 180 -16.41 -30.12 -10.59
N GLU A 181 -16.66 -31.36 -10.16
CA GLU A 181 -17.19 -32.39 -11.05
C GLU A 181 -18.71 -32.32 -11.09
N VAL A 182 -19.27 -32.26 -12.30
CA VAL A 182 -20.72 -32.24 -12.54
C VAL A 182 -21.04 -33.33 -13.53
N ASN A 183 -21.85 -34.30 -13.10
CA ASN A 183 -22.40 -35.32 -13.99
C ASN A 183 -23.68 -34.79 -14.65
N VAL A 184 -23.69 -34.81 -15.99
CA VAL A 184 -24.83 -34.42 -16.80
C VAL A 184 -25.37 -35.66 -17.49
N THR A 185 -26.65 -35.93 -17.26
CA THR A 185 -27.37 -37.05 -17.88
C THR A 185 -28.56 -36.55 -18.66
N GLY A 186 -28.97 -37.30 -19.68
CA GLY A 186 -30.12 -36.94 -20.50
C GLY A 186 -30.23 -37.75 -21.78
N THR A 187 -31.11 -37.30 -22.67
CA THR A 187 -31.27 -37.88 -24.00
C THR A 187 -31.41 -36.78 -25.04
N VAL A 188 -30.79 -36.98 -26.20
CA VAL A 188 -30.90 -36.08 -27.36
C VAL A 188 -31.69 -36.81 -28.45
N ALA A 189 -32.67 -36.14 -29.03
CA ALA A 189 -33.55 -36.73 -30.04
C ALA A 189 -32.77 -37.23 -31.28
N PRO A 190 -33.28 -38.25 -32.01
CA PRO A 190 -32.78 -38.62 -33.33
C PRO A 190 -32.69 -37.41 -34.28
N GLU A 191 -31.81 -37.49 -35.27
CA GLU A 191 -31.69 -36.52 -36.36
C GLU A 191 -31.57 -35.06 -35.88
N SER A 192 -30.85 -34.83 -34.78
CA SER A 192 -30.77 -33.51 -34.15
C SER A 192 -29.41 -33.21 -33.53
N LYS A 193 -29.13 -31.92 -33.33
CA LYS A 193 -27.98 -31.45 -32.53
C LYS A 193 -28.48 -30.63 -31.36
N TYR A 194 -27.94 -30.86 -30.18
CA TYR A 194 -28.28 -30.12 -28.96
C TYR A 194 -27.07 -29.38 -28.41
N MET A 195 -27.18 -28.06 -28.27
CA MET A 195 -26.18 -27.23 -27.61
C MET A 195 -26.54 -27.10 -26.14
N SER A 196 -25.59 -27.40 -25.26
CA SER A 196 -25.76 -27.29 -23.81
C SER A 196 -24.75 -26.31 -23.21
N ILE A 197 -25.17 -25.57 -22.19
CA ILE A 197 -24.34 -24.68 -21.39
C ILE A 197 -24.54 -25.05 -19.93
N LEU A 198 -23.51 -25.62 -19.32
CA LEU A 198 -23.42 -25.86 -17.89
C LEU A 198 -22.88 -24.59 -17.22
N ASN A 199 -23.60 -24.05 -16.24
CA ASN A 199 -23.17 -22.94 -15.39
C ASN A 199 -23.07 -23.38 -13.93
N VAL A 200 -21.89 -23.22 -13.34
CA VAL A 200 -21.71 -23.27 -11.89
C VAL A 200 -21.63 -21.84 -11.36
N GLU A 201 -22.67 -21.42 -10.64
CA GLU A 201 -22.74 -20.13 -9.98
C GLU A 201 -22.20 -20.26 -8.54
N VAL A 202 -21.23 -19.41 -8.19
CA VAL A 202 -20.62 -19.37 -6.85
C VAL A 202 -20.86 -18.02 -6.21
N LYS A 203 -21.60 -17.99 -5.11
CA LYS A 203 -21.81 -16.79 -4.29
C LYS A 203 -20.80 -16.76 -3.14
N ARG A 204 -19.98 -15.71 -3.11
CA ARG A 204 -18.89 -15.53 -2.15
C ARG A 204 -19.39 -15.04 -0.80
N HIS A 205 -19.10 -15.79 0.27
CA HIS A 205 -19.64 -15.54 1.61
C HIS A 205 -19.39 -14.12 2.14
N LYS A 206 -18.15 -13.64 2.04
CA LYS A 206 -17.72 -12.37 2.65
C LYS A 206 -18.05 -11.14 1.83
N SER A 207 -18.14 -11.27 0.50
CA SER A 207 -18.31 -10.14 -0.40
C SER A 207 -19.66 -10.09 -1.07
N ASN A 208 -20.50 -11.12 -0.92
CA ASN A 208 -21.75 -11.32 -1.66
C ASN A 208 -21.59 -11.21 -3.19
N LYS A 209 -20.36 -11.37 -3.70
CA LYS A 209 -20.09 -11.36 -5.14
C LYS A 209 -20.51 -12.70 -5.73
N VAL A 210 -21.08 -12.68 -6.91
CA VAL A 210 -21.46 -13.88 -7.66
C VAL A 210 -20.48 -14.05 -8.82
N GLY A 211 -19.88 -15.23 -8.93
CA GLY A 211 -19.09 -15.65 -10.09
C GLY A 211 -19.81 -16.76 -10.85
N ASN A 212 -19.73 -16.75 -12.17
CA ASN A 212 -20.31 -17.78 -13.03
C ASN A 212 -19.20 -18.47 -13.82
N TYR A 213 -19.23 -19.80 -13.86
CA TYR A 213 -18.22 -20.63 -14.51
C TYR A 213 -18.92 -21.56 -15.50
N TYR A 214 -18.60 -21.41 -16.78
CA TYR A 214 -19.35 -22.04 -17.87
C TYR A 214 -18.56 -23.14 -18.58
N ILE A 215 -19.26 -24.20 -18.98
CA ILE A 215 -18.81 -25.16 -20.01
C ILE A 215 -19.92 -25.24 -21.05
N ALA A 216 -19.56 -25.06 -22.31
CA ALA A 216 -20.45 -25.32 -23.44
C ALA A 216 -20.06 -26.64 -24.09
N ASP A 217 -21.05 -27.44 -24.47
CA ASP A 217 -20.84 -28.67 -25.22
C ASP A 217 -21.98 -28.93 -26.21
N GLU A 218 -21.65 -29.59 -27.31
CA GLU A 218 -22.58 -30.00 -28.35
C GLU A 218 -22.73 -31.52 -28.37
N TYR A 219 -23.96 -31.98 -28.30
CA TYR A 219 -24.30 -33.37 -28.53
C TYR A 219 -24.87 -33.52 -29.93
N ASP A 220 -24.11 -34.17 -30.81
CA ASP A 220 -24.51 -34.42 -32.19
C ASP A 220 -25.16 -35.80 -32.32
N ASN A 221 -26.46 -35.83 -32.60
CA ASN A 221 -27.20 -37.02 -32.96
C ASN A 221 -27.83 -36.88 -34.36
N SER A 222 -27.23 -36.06 -35.24
CA SER A 222 -27.78 -35.75 -36.57
C SER A 222 -27.87 -36.96 -37.50
N SER A 223 -26.99 -37.94 -37.33
CA SER A 223 -27.00 -39.19 -38.10
C SER A 223 -27.68 -40.37 -37.38
N GLY A 224 -28.17 -40.14 -36.16
CA GLY A 224 -28.76 -41.19 -35.33
C GLY A 224 -30.25 -41.32 -35.56
N VAL A 225 -30.72 -42.54 -35.78
CA VAL A 225 -32.15 -42.88 -35.89
C VAL A 225 -32.79 -43.25 -34.54
N THR A 226 -32.01 -43.28 -33.47
CA THR A 226 -32.45 -43.52 -32.09
C THR A 226 -31.97 -42.42 -31.15
N PRO A 227 -32.66 -42.15 -30.02
CA PRO A 227 -32.19 -41.15 -29.06
C PRO A 227 -30.78 -41.45 -28.54
N LEU A 228 -29.92 -40.43 -28.51
CA LEU A 228 -28.57 -40.53 -27.95
C LEU A 228 -28.62 -40.33 -26.44
N LYS A 229 -28.21 -41.34 -25.67
CA LYS A 229 -28.08 -41.22 -24.20
C LYS A 229 -26.83 -40.44 -23.84
N ILE A 230 -26.99 -39.45 -22.97
CA ILE A 230 -25.90 -38.67 -22.40
C ILE A 230 -25.67 -39.13 -20.96
N ASP A 231 -24.43 -39.46 -20.65
CA ASP A 231 -23.90 -39.61 -19.29
C ASP A 231 -22.44 -39.14 -19.33
N LYS A 232 -22.22 -37.87 -18.99
CA LYS A 232 -20.92 -37.22 -19.14
C LYS A 232 -20.56 -36.43 -17.89
N ASN A 233 -19.34 -36.63 -17.39
CA ASN A 233 -18.79 -35.86 -16.28
C ASN A 233 -17.98 -34.68 -16.81
N TYR A 234 -18.30 -33.48 -16.33
CA TYR A 234 -17.62 -32.24 -16.64
C TYR A 234 -16.80 -31.75 -15.46
N LYS A 235 -15.57 -31.28 -15.74
CA LYS A 235 -14.69 -30.65 -14.76
C LYS A 235 -14.74 -29.14 -14.92
N VAL A 236 -15.49 -28.47 -14.06
CA VAL A 236 -15.61 -27.01 -14.03
C VAL A 236 -14.51 -26.43 -13.13
N VAL A 237 -13.72 -25.51 -13.67
CA VAL A 237 -12.60 -24.87 -12.96
C VAL A 237 -13.08 -23.57 -12.34
N ILE A 238 -13.06 -23.51 -11.00
CA ILE A 238 -13.49 -22.35 -10.22
C ILE A 238 -12.25 -21.62 -9.69
N ILE A 239 -12.00 -20.41 -10.21
CA ILE A 239 -10.91 -19.53 -9.78
C ILE A 239 -11.51 -18.18 -9.35
N PRO A 240 -11.15 -17.66 -8.16
CA PRO A 240 -10.28 -18.26 -7.16
C PRO A 240 -10.92 -19.46 -6.45
N LYS A 241 -10.10 -20.33 -5.85
CA LYS A 241 -10.54 -21.48 -5.03
C LYS A 241 -11.66 -21.11 -4.07
N GLU A 242 -12.62 -22.03 -3.94
CA GLU A 242 -13.77 -21.88 -3.05
C GLU A 242 -13.36 -21.78 -1.58
N ARG A 243 -14.14 -21.01 -0.81
CA ARG A 243 -13.88 -20.72 0.60
C ARG A 243 -14.97 -21.29 1.48
N LYS A 244 -14.64 -21.56 2.74
CA LYS A 244 -15.63 -21.97 3.75
C LYS A 244 -16.75 -20.93 3.84
N GLY A 245 -17.98 -21.38 3.59
CA GLY A 245 -19.20 -20.55 3.61
C GLY A 245 -19.64 -20.01 2.24
N ASP A 246 -18.85 -20.19 1.18
CA ASP A 246 -19.33 -19.96 -0.19
C ASP A 246 -20.49 -20.93 -0.49
N THR A 247 -21.43 -20.49 -1.33
CA THR A 247 -22.58 -21.32 -1.73
C THR A 247 -22.61 -21.47 -3.25
N GLU A 248 -23.00 -22.65 -3.72
CA GLU A 248 -22.99 -23.02 -5.13
C GLU A 248 -24.40 -23.32 -5.66
N LYS A 249 -24.63 -22.99 -6.92
CA LYS A 249 -25.81 -23.42 -7.67
C LYS A 249 -25.40 -23.88 -9.07
N VAL A 250 -25.82 -25.08 -9.45
CA VAL A 250 -25.57 -25.63 -10.79
C VAL A 250 -26.82 -25.43 -11.65
N ASN A 251 -26.65 -24.86 -12.84
CA ASN A 251 -27.72 -24.67 -13.81
C ASN A 251 -27.28 -25.25 -15.16
N LEU A 252 -28.20 -25.93 -15.84
CA LEU A 252 -28.00 -26.42 -17.20
C LEU A 252 -28.98 -25.69 -18.12
N TYR A 253 -28.44 -25.13 -19.19
CA TYR A 253 -29.21 -24.49 -20.27
C TYR A 253 -28.94 -25.21 -21.58
N GLY A 254 -29.84 -25.11 -22.53
CA GLY A 254 -29.57 -25.61 -23.86
C GLY A 254 -30.76 -25.54 -24.79
N SER A 255 -30.50 -25.79 -26.08
CA SER A 255 -31.51 -25.81 -27.12
C SER A 255 -31.06 -26.70 -28.28
N TYR A 256 -32.03 -27.20 -29.04
CA TYR A 256 -31.75 -27.79 -30.34
C TYR A 256 -31.24 -26.72 -31.30
N LYS A 257 -30.27 -27.06 -32.13
CA LYS A 257 -29.87 -26.22 -33.26
C LYS A 257 -30.90 -26.39 -34.38
N GLU A 258 -31.44 -25.29 -34.89
CA GLU A 258 -32.25 -25.32 -36.10
C GLU A 258 -31.36 -25.70 -37.27
N ASP A 259 -31.72 -26.77 -37.98
CA ASP A 259 -31.20 -27.00 -39.31
C ASP A 259 -31.74 -25.89 -40.21
N LYS A 260 -30.87 -25.00 -40.69
CA LYS A 260 -31.19 -24.13 -41.83
C LYS A 260 -31.39 -25.02 -43.05
N LYS A 261 -32.60 -25.55 -43.22
CA LYS A 261 -33.08 -26.05 -44.51
C LYS A 261 -33.31 -24.83 -45.41
N THR A 262 -32.27 -24.40 -46.13
CA THR A 262 -32.40 -23.69 -47.41
C THR A 262 -32.46 -24.71 -48.53
#